data_AF-M9M8V4-F1
#
_entry.id   AF-M9M8V4-F1
#
_cell.length_a   1.000
_cell.length_b   1.000
_cell.length_c   1.000
_cell.angle_alpha   90.00
_cell.angle_beta   90.00
_cell.angle_gamma   90.00
#
_symmetry.space_group_name_H-M   'P 1'
#
loop_
_entity.id
_entity.type
_entity.pdbx_description
1 polymer ?
#
loop_
_entity_poly.entity_id
_entity_poly.type
_entity_poly.pdbx_seq_one_letter_code
_entity_poly.pdbx_strand_id
1 'polypeptide(L)'
;MRTRKGNKGLKSVLCQAAWAAAKTKNTRLSAYYYRLVKRRGPKKANMALAHLMLRIIFIMLRTGVPYEELGPDDLPKKEKDVNY
;
A
#
# COMPACT_ATOMS: atom_id res chain seq x y z
N MET A 1 -13.75 -4.63 5.13
CA MET A 1 -13.11 -3.37 4.69
C MET A 1 -13.97 -2.85 3.55
N ARG A 2 -14.77 -1.82 3.80
CA ARG A 2 -15.68 -1.26 2.79
C ARG A 2 -14.85 -0.31 1.92
N THR A 3 -14.43 -0.77 0.75
CA THR A 3 -13.78 0.12 -0.23
C THR A 3 -14.83 1.06 -0.79
N ARG A 4 -14.55 2.38 -0.79
CA ARG A 4 -15.40 3.36 -1.49
C ARG A 4 -15.56 2.94 -2.97
N LYS A 5 -16.73 3.20 -3.57
CA LYS A 5 -16.95 2.99 -5.01
C LYS A 5 -16.03 3.97 -5.76
N GLY A 6 -14.90 3.47 -6.25
CA GLY A 6 -13.97 4.18 -7.13
C GLY A 6 -13.89 3.49 -8.50
N ASN A 7 -13.01 3.99 -9.38
CA ASN A 7 -12.80 3.40 -10.69
C ASN A 7 -12.36 1.92 -10.60
N LYS A 8 -13.14 1.01 -11.20
CA LYS A 8 -12.87 -0.44 -11.19
C LYS A 8 -11.55 -0.80 -11.87
N GLY A 9 -11.19 -0.09 -12.95
CA GLY A 9 -9.94 -0.30 -13.69
C GLY A 9 -8.72 0.01 -12.81
N LEU A 10 -8.74 1.18 -12.16
CA LEU A 10 -7.67 1.60 -11.25
C LEU A 10 -7.48 0.61 -10.10
N LYS A 11 -8.58 0.10 -9.53
CA LYS A 11 -8.54 -0.93 -8.48
C LYS A 11 -7.89 -2.23 -8.98
N SER A 12 -8.19 -2.65 -10.20
CA SER A 12 -7.62 -3.87 -10.80
C SER A 12 -6.10 -3.73 -10.96
N VAL A 13 -5.65 -2.62 -11.56
CA VAL A 13 -4.23 -2.34 -11.79
C VAL A 13 -3.47 -2.25 -10.47
N LEU A 14 -4.02 -1.54 -9.47
CA LEU A 14 -3.40 -1.45 -8.14
C LEU A 14 -3.32 -2.81 -7.43
N CYS A 15 -4.32 -3.68 -7.59
CA CYS A 15 -4.27 -5.03 -7.04
C CYS A 15 -3.18 -5.89 -7.70
N GLN A 16 -2.97 -5.75 -9.02
CA GLN A 16 -1.91 -6.45 -9.74
C GLN A 16 -0.53 -5.93 -9.35
N ALA A 17 -0.36 -4.61 -9.28
CA ALA A 17 0.87 -3.97 -8.82
C ALA A 17 1.20 -4.34 -7.37
N ALA A 18 0.20 -4.38 -6.49
CA ALA A 18 0.34 -4.85 -5.11
C ALA A 18 0.77 -6.32 -5.07
N TRP A 19 0.22 -7.17 -5.93
CA TRP A 19 0.61 -8.58 -5.96
C TRP A 19 2.06 -8.78 -6.43
N ALA A 20 2.51 -7.99 -7.41
CA ALA A 20 3.91 -7.96 -7.82
C ALA A 20 4.82 -7.46 -6.68
N ALA A 21 4.48 -6.33 -6.06
CA ALA A 21 5.24 -5.74 -4.95
C ALA A 21 5.30 -6.67 -3.72
N ALA A 22 4.25 -7.43 -3.45
CA ALA A 22 4.24 -8.43 -2.38
C ALA A 22 5.27 -9.56 -2.61
N LYS A 23 5.52 -9.92 -3.87
CA LYS A 23 6.49 -10.97 -4.24
C LYS A 23 7.94 -10.48 -4.28
N THR A 24 8.17 -9.17 -4.36
CA THR A 24 9.52 -8.57 -4.36
C THR A 24 10.11 -8.63 -2.95
N LYS A 25 11.10 -9.53 -2.74
CA LYS A 25 11.79 -9.70 -1.45
C LYS A 25 12.61 -8.45 -1.10
N ASN A 26 12.81 -8.21 0.19
CA ASN A 26 13.57 -7.07 0.76
C ASN A 26 12.94 -5.67 0.59
N THR A 27 11.68 -5.59 0.19
CA THR A 27 10.94 -4.33 0.12
C THR A 27 10.12 -4.11 1.39
N ARG A 28 9.93 -2.84 1.79
CA ARG A 28 9.05 -2.47 2.92
C ARG A 28 7.61 -2.93 2.68
N LEU A 29 7.20 -2.92 1.41
CA LEU A 29 5.89 -3.35 0.95
C LEU A 29 5.65 -4.85 1.17
N SER A 30 6.66 -5.69 0.90
CA SER A 30 6.61 -7.13 1.14
C SER A 30 6.55 -7.45 2.63
N ALA A 31 7.37 -6.80 3.47
CA ALA A 31 7.32 -6.95 4.93
C ALA A 31 5.96 -6.56 5.50
N TYR A 32 5.37 -5.45 5.04
CA TYR A 32 4.02 -5.02 5.40
C TYR A 32 2.97 -6.06 5.00
N TYR A 33 3.05 -6.60 3.79
CA TYR A 33 2.16 -7.64 3.30
C TYR A 33 2.21 -8.90 4.17
N TYR A 34 3.39 -9.47 4.43
CA TYR A 34 3.51 -10.70 5.23
C TYR A 34 3.01 -10.53 6.67
N ARG A 35 3.27 -9.38 7.30
CA ARG A 35 2.69 -9.06 8.62
C ARG A 35 1.17 -9.03 8.60
N LEU A 36 0.58 -8.49 7.54
CA LEU A 36 -0.87 -8.43 7.35
C LEU A 36 -1.49 -9.79 6.99
N VAL A 37 -0.80 -10.60 6.19
CA VAL A 37 -1.23 -11.97 5.85
C VAL A 37 -1.38 -12.77 7.14
N LYS A 38 -0.38 -12.72 8.04
CA LYS A 38 -0.40 -13.42 9.34
C LYS A 38 -1.59 -12.99 10.22
N ARG A 39 -2.02 -11.73 10.14
CA ARG A 39 -3.10 -11.18 11.01
C ARG A 39 -4.50 -11.25 10.40
N ARG A 40 -4.66 -11.11 9.08
CA ARG A 40 -5.97 -10.88 8.43
C ARG A 40 -6.22 -11.75 7.20
N GLY A 41 -5.24 -12.56 6.78
CA GLY A 41 -5.31 -13.40 5.59
C GLY A 41 -4.98 -12.66 4.28
N PRO A 42 -4.66 -13.42 3.22
CA PRO A 42 -4.03 -12.90 2.00
C PRO A 42 -4.91 -11.92 1.21
N LYS A 43 -6.22 -12.18 1.11
CA LYS A 43 -7.15 -11.31 0.37
C LYS A 43 -7.22 -9.90 0.98
N LYS A 44 -7.27 -9.81 2.32
CA LYS A 44 -7.32 -8.53 3.04
C LYS A 44 -5.96 -7.85 3.03
N ALA A 45 -4.87 -8.62 3.08
CA ALA A 45 -3.52 -8.09 2.98
C ALA A 45 -3.26 -7.42 1.62
N ASN A 46 -3.66 -8.06 0.50
CA ASN A 46 -3.46 -7.48 -0.83
C ASN A 46 -4.22 -6.16 -1.00
N MET A 47 -5.47 -6.09 -0.53
CA MET A 47 -6.26 -4.86 -0.57
C MET A 47 -5.66 -3.74 0.29
N ALA A 48 -5.11 -4.09 1.46
CA ALA A 48 -4.43 -3.14 2.33
C ALA A 48 -3.13 -2.62 1.70
N LEU A 49 -2.39 -3.48 1.00
CA LEU A 49 -1.19 -3.12 0.26
C LEU A 49 -1.52 -2.20 -0.93
N ALA A 50 -2.55 -2.53 -1.72
CA ALA A 50 -3.03 -1.68 -2.81
C ALA A 50 -3.47 -0.29 -2.31
N HIS A 51 -4.12 -0.22 -1.14
CA HIS A 51 -4.47 1.05 -0.53
C HIS A 51 -3.24 1.86 -0.10
N LEU A 52 -2.22 1.20 0.44
CA LEU A 52 -0.96 1.84 0.81
C LEU A 52 -0.23 2.38 -0.43
N MET A 53 -0.14 1.60 -1.50
CA MET A 53 0.45 2.05 -2.78
C MET A 53 -0.28 3.26 -3.36
N LEU A 54 -1.62 3.26 -3.32
CA LEU A 54 -2.41 4.41 -3.77
C LEU A 54 -2.10 5.67 -2.95
N ARG A 55 -1.95 5.56 -1.62
CA ARG A 55 -1.55 6.70 -0.79
C ARG A 55 -0.15 7.21 -1.14
N ILE A 56 0.79 6.30 -1.36
CA ILE A 56 2.17 6.63 -1.76
C ILE A 56 2.17 7.42 -3.08
N ILE A 57 1.44 6.94 -4.09
CA ILE A 57 1.28 7.64 -5.38
C ILE A 57 0.62 9.00 -5.19
N PHE A 58 -0.44 9.09 -4.39
CA PHE A 58 -1.12 10.36 -4.13
C PHE A 58 -0.19 11.40 -3.48
N ILE A 59 0.62 10.98 -2.52
CA ILE A 59 1.59 11.87 -1.87
C ILE A 59 2.64 12.32 -2.88
N MET A 60 3.21 11.42 -3.69
CA MET A 60 4.19 11.80 -4.74
C MET A 60 3.63 12.81 -5.72
N LEU A 61 2.40 12.60 -6.18
CA LEU A 61 1.75 13.52 -7.11
C LEU A 61 1.47 14.87 -6.45
N ARG A 62 1.18 14.89 -5.14
CA ARG A 62 0.89 16.12 -4.39
C ARG A 62 2.13 16.90 -4.00
N THR A 63 3.20 16.24 -3.58
CA THR A 63 4.42 16.88 -3.07
C THR A 63 5.50 17.01 -4.13
N GLY A 64 5.42 16.28 -5.24
CA GLY A 64 6.45 16.23 -6.27
C GLY A 64 7.74 15.54 -5.82
N VAL A 65 7.75 14.90 -4.64
CA VAL A 65 8.93 14.23 -4.07
C VAL A 65 8.95 12.76 -4.53
N PRO A 66 10.09 12.24 -5.02
CA PRO A 66 10.20 10.84 -5.42
C PRO A 66 10.04 9.88 -4.24
N TYR A 67 9.64 8.64 -4.53
CA TYR A 67 9.65 7.58 -3.52
C TYR A 67 11.08 7.25 -3.12
N GLU A 68 11.44 7.46 -1.86
CA GLU A 68 12.54 6.72 -1.25
C GLU A 68 11.98 5.50 -0.55
N GLU A 69 12.44 4.32 -0.99
CA GLU A 69 12.18 3.08 -0.28
C GLU A 69 13.10 3.01 0.94
N LEU A 70 12.67 3.67 2.01
CA LEU A 70 13.28 3.54 3.32
C LEU A 70 13.12 2.07 3.77
N GLY A 71 14.24 1.45 4.16
CA GLY A 71 14.42 -0.01 4.24
C GLY A 71 13.37 -0.77 5.08
N PRO A 72 13.47 -2.11 5.15
CA PRO A 72 12.44 -2.98 5.74
C PRO A 72 12.04 -2.67 7.20
N ASP A 73 12.84 -1.89 7.93
CA ASP A 73 12.61 -1.49 9.33
C ASP A 73 11.93 -0.12 9.52
N ASP A 74 11.79 0.69 8.47
CA ASP A 74 11.21 2.02 8.61
C ASP A 74 9.68 1.98 8.56
N LEU A 75 9.12 1.77 9.75
CA LEU A 75 7.69 1.94 10.04
C LEU A 75 7.32 3.41 9.85
N PRO A 76 6.43 3.77 8.89
CA PRO A 76 5.89 5.13 8.88
C PRO A 76 5.11 5.34 10.18
N LYS A 77 5.53 6.32 10.97
CA LYS A 77 4.70 6.90 12.04
C LYS A 77 3.37 7.25 11.41
N LYS A 78 2.27 6.81 12.04
CA LYS A 78 0.93 7.25 11.65
C LYS A 78 0.87 8.76 11.77
N GLU A 79 1.02 9.48 10.66
CA GLU A 79 0.43 10.81 10.55
C GLU A 79 -1.08 10.61 10.62
N LYS A 80 -1.60 10.98 11.79
CA LYS A 80 -3.01 11.28 12.00
C LYS A 80 -3.31 12.62 11.33
N ASP A 81 -4.56 12.79 10.94
CA ASP A 81 -5.17 13.93 10.21
C ASP A 81 -4.87 13.99 8.70
N VAL A 82 -5.85 14.23 7.81
CA VAL A 82 -6.92 15.24 7.90
C VAL A 82 -8.25 14.73 7.32
N ASN A 83 -9.33 15.30 7.87
CA ASN A 83 -10.77 15.12 7.63
C ASN A 83 -11.26 15.17 6.16
N TYR A 84 -12.50 14.69 6.00
CA TYR A 84 -13.27 14.48 4.76
C TYR A 84 -13.54 15.76 3.95
#